data_AF-A0A1N7KBG3-F1
#
_entry.id   AF-A0A1N7KBG3-F1
#
_cell.length_a   1.000
_cell.length_b   1.000
_cell.length_c   1.000
_cell.angle_alpha   90.00
_cell.angle_beta   90.00
_cell.angle_gamma   90.00
#
_symmetry.space_group_name_H-M   'P 1'
#
loop_
_entity.id
_entity.type
_entity.pdbx_description
1 polymer ?
#
loop_
_entity_poly.entity_id
_entity_poly.type
_entity_poly.pdbx_seq_one_letter_code
_entity_poly.pdbx_strand_id
1 'polypeptide(L)'
;MKNNLVIQIFIAFFFAIILGAIVGPDIKVVQPLGDLFLRLIKFIIVPLVLSSLVVGVSSTGNLKELGNLSLKTVSFYMVTTAIAISIGLMSANLFSPGTGLDIDVPENQQQVEAQETPGIQETLLNIVPTNPIAALTEGNMLQVIFFAIFLGIGITMAGEKARTLYQLFDQLAEVMYKITGIVMRFAPIGIFGLIAPTVGQYGISVLWPLLKVILALLVGSLVHVVLVYAFSVKVLGQMNPITFFRELIPVIMVAFSTSSSSGTLPMTIKYSEEKLKVPRKISSFVLPLGATINMNGTALYQGVCILFVAQYFGVELTFIDQLTVVLTATLASIGTAGVPSAGLIMLSMVMTSIGLPLEGIALLAGIDRILDMIRTSVNVLGDATAAVVVSSSERNNPSDEEDYEEEDYAEVHYG
;
A
#
# COMPACT_ATOMS: atom_id res chain seq x y z
N MET A 1 -6.12 -31.56 -10.49
CA MET A 1 -6.01 -30.11 -10.76
C MET A 1 -5.59 -29.43 -9.46
N LYS A 2 -4.33 -28.96 -9.35
CA LYS A 2 -3.90 -28.17 -8.18
C LYS A 2 -4.77 -26.91 -8.12
N ASN A 3 -5.51 -26.72 -7.02
CA ASN A 3 -6.32 -25.52 -6.78
C ASN A 3 -5.46 -24.27 -6.99
N ASN A 4 -5.63 -23.61 -8.14
CA ASN A 4 -4.98 -22.34 -8.39
C ASN A 4 -5.76 -21.28 -7.62
N LEU A 5 -5.21 -20.86 -6.47
CA LEU A 5 -5.79 -19.83 -5.61
C LEU A 5 -6.17 -18.57 -6.40
N VAL A 6 -5.37 -18.22 -7.42
CA VAL A 6 -5.62 -17.09 -8.31
C VAL A 6 -6.96 -17.24 -9.03
N ILE A 7 -7.24 -18.43 -9.59
CA ILE A 7 -8.50 -18.71 -10.30
C ILE A 7 -9.68 -18.65 -9.33
N GLN A 8 -9.54 -19.18 -8.11
CA GLN A 8 -10.58 -19.13 -7.09
C GLN A 8 -10.92 -17.69 -6.69
N ILE A 9 -9.90 -16.85 -6.52
CA ILE A 9 -10.06 -15.42 -6.25
C ILE A 9 -10.81 -14.73 -7.40
N PHE A 10 -10.45 -15.00 -8.65
CA PHE A 10 -11.16 -14.43 -9.80
C PHE A 10 -12.63 -14.84 -9.84
N ILE A 11 -12.91 -16.13 -9.68
CA ILE A 11 -14.28 -16.65 -9.67
C ILE A 11 -15.08 -15.96 -8.56
N ALA A 12 -14.54 -15.88 -7.35
CA ALA A 12 -15.20 -15.24 -6.23
C ALA A 12 -15.45 -13.74 -6.47
N PHE A 13 -14.48 -13.03 -7.05
CA PHE A 13 -14.59 -11.61 -7.38
C PHE A 13 -15.71 -11.33 -8.40
N PHE A 14 -15.72 -12.03 -9.54
CA PHE A 14 -16.77 -11.85 -10.54
C PHE A 14 -18.14 -12.26 -10.01
N PHE A 15 -18.20 -13.34 -9.24
CA PHE A 15 -19.44 -13.79 -8.61
C PHE A 15 -19.98 -12.76 -7.61
N ALA A 16 -19.10 -12.10 -6.86
CA ALA A 16 -19.45 -11.01 -5.95
C ALA A 16 -20.07 -9.82 -6.67
N ILE A 17 -19.50 -9.42 -7.81
CA ILE A 17 -20.04 -8.32 -8.63
C ILE A 17 -21.43 -8.67 -9.16
N ILE A 18 -21.59 -9.86 -9.75
CA ILE A 18 -22.86 -10.28 -10.35
C ILE A 18 -23.95 -10.37 -9.29
N LEU A 19 -23.69 -11.06 -8.18
CA LEU A 19 -24.68 -11.19 -7.11
C LEU A 19 -24.94 -9.88 -6.39
N GLY A 20 -23.91 -9.05 -6.16
CA GLY A 20 -24.08 -7.73 -5.57
C GLY A 20 -24.99 -6.85 -6.42
N ALA A 21 -24.83 -6.87 -7.75
CA ALA A 21 -25.66 -6.09 -8.66
C ALA A 21 -27.12 -6.59 -8.75
N ILE A 22 -27.34 -7.91 -8.69
CA ILE A 22 -28.69 -8.51 -8.78
C ILE A 22 -29.46 -8.37 -7.47
N VAL A 23 -28.82 -8.68 -6.34
CA VAL A 23 -29.47 -8.70 -5.02
C VAL A 23 -29.57 -7.29 -4.42
N GLY A 24 -28.67 -6.37 -4.78
CA GLY A 24 -28.68 -5.02 -4.25
C GLY A 24 -28.27 -4.96 -2.78
N PRO A 25 -28.76 -3.97 -2.00
CA PRO A 25 -28.29 -3.72 -0.63
C PRO A 25 -28.43 -4.91 0.34
N ASP A 26 -29.40 -5.81 0.11
CA ASP A 26 -29.66 -6.97 0.97
C ASP A 26 -28.53 -8.01 0.96
N ILE A 27 -27.65 -7.98 -0.06
CA ILE A 27 -26.47 -8.84 -0.13
C ILE A 27 -25.51 -8.62 1.06
N LYS A 28 -25.67 -7.51 1.79
CA LYS A 28 -24.90 -7.20 3.01
C LYS A 28 -24.89 -8.32 4.04
N VAL A 29 -25.84 -9.26 4.01
CA VAL A 29 -25.81 -10.48 4.85
C VAL A 29 -24.52 -11.30 4.72
N VAL A 30 -23.79 -11.20 3.59
CA VAL A 30 -22.51 -11.92 3.38
C VAL A 30 -21.30 -11.16 3.93
N GLN A 31 -21.46 -9.90 4.35
CA GLN A 31 -20.38 -9.05 4.86
C GLN A 31 -19.58 -9.66 6.03
N PRO A 32 -20.17 -10.41 6.98
CA PRO A 32 -19.41 -11.03 8.07
C PRO A 32 -18.29 -11.98 7.59
N LEU A 33 -18.41 -12.56 6.38
CA LEU A 33 -17.34 -13.36 5.77
C LEU A 33 -16.13 -12.49 5.42
N GLY A 34 -16.37 -11.29 4.90
CA GLY A 34 -15.34 -10.30 4.61
C GLY A 34 -14.71 -9.74 5.88
N ASP A 35 -15.52 -9.42 6.88
CA ASP A 35 -15.05 -8.92 8.18
C ASP A 35 -14.16 -9.96 8.90
N LEU A 36 -14.55 -11.24 8.86
CA LEU A 36 -13.74 -12.33 9.38
C LEU A 36 -12.39 -12.41 8.66
N PHE A 37 -12.38 -12.30 7.32
CA PHE A 37 -11.15 -12.30 6.55
C PHE A 37 -10.22 -11.15 6.94
N LEU A 38 -10.74 -9.93 7.06
CA LEU A 38 -9.96 -8.76 7.51
C LEU A 38 -9.41 -8.95 8.93
N ARG A 39 -10.18 -9.56 9.84
CA ARG A 39 -9.70 -9.88 11.20
C ARG A 39 -8.56 -10.89 11.19
N LEU A 40 -8.64 -11.93 10.36
CA LEU A 40 -7.57 -12.92 10.22
C LEU A 40 -6.28 -12.30 9.66
N ILE A 41 -6.42 -11.35 8.74
CA ILE A 41 -5.30 -10.56 8.23
C ILE A 41 -4.66 -9.68 9.33
N LYS A 42 -5.48 -8.93 10.08
CA LYS A 42 -5.02 -8.10 11.20
C LYS A 42 -4.38 -8.93 12.32
N PHE A 43 -4.84 -10.16 12.52
CA PHE A 43 -4.26 -11.11 13.46
C PHE A 43 -2.81 -11.48 13.08
N ILE A 44 -2.49 -11.56 11.79
CA ILE A 44 -1.16 -11.95 11.30
C ILE A 44 -0.19 -10.77 11.25
N ILE A 45 -0.67 -9.57 10.90
CA ILE A 45 0.21 -8.49 10.45
C ILE A 45 1.21 -8.03 11.51
N VAL A 46 0.79 -7.77 12.75
CA VAL A 46 1.68 -7.18 13.77
C VAL A 46 2.81 -8.13 14.16
N PRO A 47 2.55 -9.40 14.53
CA PRO A 47 3.63 -10.35 14.83
C PRO A 47 4.56 -10.57 13.63
N LEU A 48 3.99 -10.64 12.42
CA LEU A 48 4.77 -10.87 11.21
C LEU A 48 5.69 -9.69 10.92
N VAL A 49 5.18 -8.47 10.93
CA VAL A 49 5.97 -7.26 10.63
C VAL A 49 7.08 -7.07 11.65
N LEU A 50 6.77 -7.21 12.94
CA LEU A 50 7.77 -7.11 13.99
C LEU A 50 8.90 -8.13 13.76
N SER A 51 8.54 -9.40 13.59
CA SER A 51 9.54 -10.47 13.43
C SER A 51 10.31 -10.36 12.12
N SER A 52 9.65 -10.09 11.00
CA SER A 52 10.30 -9.96 9.69
C SER A 52 11.27 -8.78 9.68
N LEU A 53 10.87 -7.61 10.18
CA LEU A 53 11.74 -6.43 10.19
C LEU A 53 12.94 -6.61 11.11
N VAL A 54 12.74 -7.15 12.31
CA VAL A 54 13.86 -7.44 13.22
C VAL A 54 14.86 -8.37 12.51
N VAL A 55 14.38 -9.43 11.87
CA VAL A 55 15.23 -10.37 11.13
C VAL A 55 15.92 -9.70 9.95
N GLY A 56 15.21 -8.97 9.09
CA GLY A 56 15.78 -8.33 7.90
C GLY A 56 16.82 -7.26 8.22
N VAL A 57 16.59 -6.49 9.28
CA VAL A 57 17.55 -5.50 9.77
C VAL A 57 18.75 -6.18 10.40
N SER A 58 18.53 -7.20 11.23
CA SER A 58 19.63 -7.91 11.91
C SER A 58 20.48 -8.77 10.98
N SER A 59 19.89 -9.35 9.93
CA SER A 59 20.59 -10.18 8.94
C SER A 59 21.47 -9.37 8.00
N THR A 60 21.37 -8.04 8.02
CA THR A 60 22.20 -7.18 7.19
C THR A 60 23.65 -7.16 7.68
N GLY A 61 23.92 -7.48 8.95
CA GLY A 61 25.28 -7.59 9.52
C GLY A 61 26.04 -6.25 9.66
N ASN A 62 25.77 -5.29 8.78
CA ASN A 62 26.49 -4.03 8.64
C ASN A 62 25.53 -2.82 8.62
N LEU A 63 25.71 -1.91 9.56
CA LEU A 63 24.88 -0.69 9.64
C LEU A 63 25.02 0.22 8.40
N LYS A 64 26.15 0.15 7.70
CA LYS A 64 26.37 0.94 6.47
C LYS A 64 25.52 0.41 5.31
N GLU A 65 25.43 -0.91 5.16
CA GLU A 65 24.54 -1.54 4.18
C GLU A 65 23.08 -1.22 4.48
N LEU A 66 22.67 -1.28 5.74
CA LEU A 66 21.30 -0.91 6.15
C LEU A 66 20.99 0.55 5.78
N GLY A 67 21.93 1.47 5.99
CA GLY A 67 21.78 2.87 5.61
C GLY A 67 21.63 3.05 4.09
N ASN A 68 22.41 2.33 3.30
CA ASN A 68 22.31 2.34 1.84
C ASN A 68 20.97 1.75 1.36
N LEU A 69 20.55 0.62 1.92
CA LEU A 69 19.27 -0.02 1.63
C LEU A 69 18.09 0.92 1.93
N SER A 70 18.13 1.57 3.10
CA SER A 70 17.13 2.55 3.53
C SER A 70 17.06 3.75 2.59
N LEU A 71 18.21 4.32 2.23
CA LEU A 71 18.28 5.47 1.33
C LEU A 71 17.73 5.13 -0.05
N LYS A 72 18.17 4.02 -0.66
CA LYS A 72 17.66 3.56 -1.96
C LYS A 72 16.15 3.38 -1.95
N THR A 73 15.62 2.75 -0.89
CA THR A 73 14.20 2.47 -0.73
C THR A 73 13.37 3.75 -0.59
N VAL A 74 13.75 4.63 0.35
CA VAL A 74 13.02 5.88 0.60
C VAL A 74 13.11 6.81 -0.60
N SER A 75 14.29 6.94 -1.24
CA SER A 75 14.43 7.74 -2.45
C SER A 75 13.54 7.22 -3.59
N PHE A 76 13.47 5.91 -3.78
CA PHE A 76 12.58 5.31 -4.79
C PHE A 76 11.11 5.64 -4.51
N TYR A 77 10.65 5.51 -3.26
CA TYR A 77 9.27 5.84 -2.88
C TYR A 77 8.93 7.31 -3.06
N MET A 78 9.81 8.23 -2.63
CA MET A 78 9.56 9.66 -2.77
C MET A 78 9.49 10.09 -4.24
N VAL A 79 10.40 9.58 -5.08
CA VAL A 79 10.41 9.89 -6.51
C VAL A 79 9.17 9.33 -7.20
N THR A 80 8.83 8.05 -6.95
CA THR A 80 7.64 7.44 -7.57
C THR A 80 6.35 8.10 -7.11
N THR A 81 6.26 8.55 -5.85
CA THR A 81 5.08 9.26 -5.31
C THR A 81 4.90 10.62 -5.97
N ALA A 82 5.98 11.39 -6.13
CA ALA A 82 5.94 12.68 -6.82
C ALA A 82 5.53 12.53 -8.30
N ILE A 83 6.01 11.47 -8.97
CA ILE A 83 5.58 11.14 -10.33
C ILE A 83 4.09 10.73 -10.34
N ALA A 84 3.65 9.95 -9.36
CA ALA A 84 2.27 9.46 -9.26
C ALA A 84 1.27 10.63 -9.14
N ILE A 85 1.51 11.59 -8.24
CA ILE A 85 0.61 12.76 -8.12
C ILE A 85 0.63 13.63 -9.37
N SER A 86 1.80 13.79 -10.02
CA SER A 86 1.90 14.53 -11.28
C SER A 86 1.04 13.88 -12.37
N ILE A 87 1.07 12.55 -12.49
CA ILE A 87 0.19 11.80 -13.40
C ILE A 87 -1.28 11.97 -13.03
N GLY A 88 -1.60 12.00 -11.73
CA GLY A 88 -2.96 12.24 -11.23
C GLY A 88 -3.50 13.60 -11.67
N LEU A 89 -2.69 14.65 -11.49
CA LEU A 89 -3.00 16.00 -11.95
C LEU A 89 -3.18 16.06 -13.47
N MET A 90 -2.27 15.44 -14.23
CA MET A 90 -2.38 15.38 -15.69
C MET A 90 -3.64 14.64 -16.14
N SER A 91 -3.98 13.54 -15.48
CA SER A 91 -5.18 12.75 -15.79
C SER A 91 -6.45 13.56 -15.54
N ALA A 92 -6.58 14.24 -14.39
CA ALA A 92 -7.75 15.06 -14.13
C ALA A 92 -7.87 16.29 -15.03
N ASN A 93 -6.76 16.85 -15.52
CA ASN A 93 -6.82 17.88 -16.57
C ASN A 93 -7.34 17.33 -17.91
N LEU A 94 -7.04 16.06 -18.25
CA LEU A 94 -7.51 15.43 -19.47
C LEU A 94 -9.01 15.09 -19.42
N PHE A 95 -9.48 14.58 -18.30
CA PHE A 95 -10.87 14.13 -18.13
C PHE A 95 -11.83 15.22 -17.65
N SER A 96 -11.29 16.31 -17.09
CA SER A 96 -12.04 17.42 -16.48
C SER A 96 -13.21 16.94 -15.61
N PRO A 97 -12.93 16.09 -14.59
CA PRO A 97 -13.96 15.33 -13.90
C PRO A 97 -14.95 16.19 -13.10
N GLY A 98 -14.59 17.42 -12.72
CA GLY A 98 -15.46 18.34 -11.97
C GLY A 98 -16.35 19.23 -12.84
N THR A 99 -16.20 19.18 -14.17
CA THR A 99 -16.96 20.06 -15.08
C THR A 99 -18.30 19.46 -15.50
N GLY A 100 -19.35 20.30 -15.52
CA GLY A 100 -20.70 19.93 -15.99
C GLY A 100 -21.46 19.02 -15.03
N LEU A 101 -21.26 19.20 -13.72
CA LEU A 101 -21.95 18.46 -12.67
C LEU A 101 -22.96 19.35 -11.96
N ASP A 102 -24.25 19.06 -12.12
CA ASP A 102 -25.34 19.65 -11.33
C ASP A 102 -25.65 18.73 -10.14
N ILE A 103 -24.68 18.57 -9.23
CA ILE A 103 -24.88 17.84 -7.98
C ILE A 103 -25.05 18.90 -6.90
N ASP A 104 -26.21 19.03 -6.26
CA ASP A 104 -26.33 19.92 -5.10
C ASP A 104 -25.49 19.36 -3.94
N VAL A 105 -24.55 20.15 -3.42
CA VAL A 105 -23.92 19.84 -2.14
C VAL A 105 -24.93 20.19 -1.05
N PRO A 106 -25.42 19.22 -0.25
CA PRO A 106 -26.38 19.54 0.81
C PRO A 106 -25.72 20.47 1.84
N GLU A 107 -26.26 21.67 2.05
CA GLU A 107 -25.79 22.65 3.06
C GLU A 107 -25.79 22.09 4.51
N ASN A 108 -26.46 20.95 4.75
CA ASN A 108 -26.79 20.43 6.08
C ASN A 108 -26.16 19.07 6.44
N GLN A 109 -25.20 18.55 5.67
CA GLN A 109 -24.38 17.44 6.19
C GLN A 109 -23.25 18.02 7.03
N GLN A 110 -23.12 17.51 8.26
CA GLN A 110 -22.08 17.84 9.23
C GLN A 110 -20.82 18.29 8.51
N GLN A 111 -20.39 19.54 8.76
CA GLN A 111 -19.04 19.96 8.44
C GLN A 111 -18.15 18.76 8.77
N VAL A 112 -17.49 18.21 7.75
CA VAL A 112 -16.38 17.30 8.01
C VAL A 112 -15.41 18.18 8.78
N GLU A 113 -15.50 18.14 10.12
CA GLU A 113 -14.56 18.82 10.98
C GLU A 113 -13.22 18.35 10.45
N ALA A 114 -12.43 19.30 9.98
CA ALA A 114 -11.06 19.03 9.61
C ALA A 114 -10.43 18.41 10.85
N GLN A 115 -10.34 17.08 10.89
CA GLN A 115 -9.59 16.42 11.93
C GLN A 115 -8.20 17.00 11.82
N GLU A 116 -7.73 17.62 12.91
CA GLU A 116 -6.37 18.17 12.98
C GLU A 116 -5.44 17.04 12.58
N THR A 117 -4.99 17.08 11.34
CA THR A 117 -4.09 16.07 10.84
C THR A 117 -2.73 16.48 11.35
N PRO A 118 -2.00 15.59 12.04
CA PRO A 118 -0.72 15.93 12.63
C PRO A 118 0.15 16.63 11.59
N GLY A 119 0.61 17.84 11.91
CA GLY A 119 1.53 18.55 11.03
C GLY A 119 2.75 17.68 10.75
N ILE A 120 3.52 17.98 9.69
CA ILE A 120 4.71 17.18 9.33
C ILE A 120 5.64 16.98 10.54
N GLN A 121 5.77 18.00 11.40
CA GLN A 121 6.55 17.92 12.64
C GLN A 121 6.01 16.88 13.63
N GLU A 122 4.70 16.88 13.86
CA GLU A 122 4.06 15.95 14.77
C GLU A 122 4.04 14.52 14.20
N THR A 123 3.83 14.38 12.89
CA THR A 123 3.97 13.09 12.18
C THR A 123 5.38 12.52 12.37
N LEU A 124 6.44 13.34 12.24
CA LEU A 124 7.82 12.90 12.47
C LEU A 124 8.07 12.49 13.92
N LEU A 125 7.53 13.21 14.89
CA LEU A 125 7.64 12.84 16.31
C LEU A 125 6.88 11.54 16.62
N ASN A 126 5.69 11.36 16.04
CA ASN A 126 4.82 10.20 16.25
C ASN A 126 5.36 8.90 15.64
N ILE A 127 6.39 8.96 14.78
CA ILE A 127 7.13 7.77 14.33
C ILE A 127 7.79 7.07 15.53
N VAL A 128 8.26 7.82 16.53
CA VAL A 128 8.95 7.28 17.70
C VAL A 128 7.93 6.95 18.79
N PRO A 129 7.66 5.67 19.11
CA PRO A 129 6.75 5.33 20.19
C PRO A 129 7.34 5.69 21.55
N THR A 130 6.52 6.26 22.43
CA THR A 130 6.86 6.40 23.86
C THR A 130 6.78 5.07 24.60
N ASN A 131 5.96 4.13 24.09
CA ASN A 131 5.84 2.77 24.61
C ASN A 131 5.70 1.75 23.44
N PRO A 132 6.75 0.98 23.13
CA PRO A 132 6.71 -0.01 22.05
C PRO A 132 5.66 -1.10 22.23
N ILE A 133 5.35 -1.48 23.47
CA ILE A 133 4.33 -2.51 23.75
C ILE A 133 2.94 -1.97 23.44
N ALA A 134 2.66 -0.71 23.78
CA ALA A 134 1.41 -0.05 23.42
C ALA A 134 1.24 0.01 21.89
N ALA A 135 2.30 0.39 21.16
CA ALA A 135 2.28 0.42 19.70
C ALA A 135 1.93 -0.93 19.07
N LEU A 136 2.43 -2.04 19.65
CA LEU A 136 2.10 -3.40 19.21
C LEU A 136 0.63 -3.75 19.49
N THR A 137 0.09 -3.36 20.65
CA THR A 137 -1.30 -3.68 21.01
C THR A 137 -2.32 -2.83 20.26
N GLU A 138 -1.97 -1.58 19.97
CA GLU A 138 -2.83 -0.62 19.26
C GLU A 138 -2.72 -0.79 17.73
N GLY A 139 -1.70 -1.51 17.26
CA GLY A 139 -1.46 -1.73 15.83
C GLY A 139 -0.97 -0.49 15.10
N ASN A 140 -0.27 0.42 15.80
CA ASN A 140 0.36 1.58 15.15
C ASN A 140 1.56 1.12 14.34
N MET A 141 1.32 0.81 13.06
CA MET A 141 2.31 0.16 12.21
C MET A 141 3.61 0.95 12.07
N LEU A 142 3.56 2.27 11.93
CA LEU A 142 4.74 3.09 11.76
C LEU A 142 5.65 3.03 13.00
N GLN A 143 5.04 3.07 14.19
CA GLN A 143 5.76 2.91 15.45
C GLN A 143 6.29 1.49 15.65
N VAL A 144 5.53 0.46 15.26
CA VAL A 144 5.98 -0.93 15.27
C VAL A 144 7.19 -1.11 14.35
N ILE A 145 7.17 -0.50 13.16
CA ILE A 145 8.30 -0.51 12.21
C ILE A 145 9.53 0.17 12.84
N PHE A 146 9.36 1.37 13.41
CA PHE A 146 10.46 2.06 14.08
C PHE A 146 11.08 1.22 15.21
N PHE A 147 10.24 0.65 16.08
CA PHE A 147 10.70 -0.23 17.14
C PHE A 147 11.44 -1.46 16.59
N ALA A 148 10.89 -2.12 15.58
CA ALA A 148 11.48 -3.31 14.97
C ALA A 148 12.86 -3.02 14.35
N ILE A 149 13.01 -1.87 13.68
CA ILE A 149 14.30 -1.44 13.10
C ILE A 149 15.33 -1.22 14.20
N PHE A 150 15.02 -0.46 15.25
CA PHE A 150 15.97 -0.19 16.33
C PHE A 150 16.29 -1.43 17.16
N LEU A 151 15.32 -2.32 17.35
CA LEU A 151 15.56 -3.62 17.97
C LEU A 151 16.51 -4.48 17.10
N GLY A 152 16.30 -4.50 15.79
CA GLY A 152 17.17 -5.19 14.85
C GLY A 152 18.61 -4.65 14.85
N ILE A 153 18.77 -3.32 14.85
CA ILE A 153 20.07 -2.63 15.00
C ILE A 153 20.73 -3.02 16.32
N GLY A 154 19.97 -3.01 17.43
CA GLY A 154 20.46 -3.39 18.74
C GLY A 154 20.96 -4.85 18.79
N ILE A 155 20.26 -5.77 18.15
CA ILE A 155 20.69 -7.18 18.00
C ILE A 155 22.00 -7.26 17.22
N THR A 156 22.13 -6.56 16.09
CA THR A 156 23.38 -6.52 15.31
C THR A 156 24.54 -5.97 16.13
N MET A 157 24.33 -4.87 16.86
CA MET A 157 25.37 -4.25 17.70
C MET A 157 25.76 -5.11 18.91
N ALA A 158 24.83 -5.89 19.47
CA ALA A 158 25.11 -6.81 20.56
C ALA A 158 25.88 -8.07 20.11
N GLY A 159 25.91 -8.35 18.81
CA GLY A 159 26.61 -9.47 18.21
C GLY A 159 26.16 -10.82 18.75
N GLU A 160 27.11 -11.73 19.00
CA GLU A 160 26.82 -13.11 19.39
C GLU A 160 25.96 -13.24 20.65
N LYS A 161 26.01 -12.27 21.57
CA LYS A 161 25.20 -12.27 22.80
C LYS A 161 23.69 -12.20 22.52
N ALA A 162 23.29 -11.66 21.37
CA ALA A 162 21.89 -11.53 20.96
C ALA A 162 21.44 -12.62 19.98
N ARG A 163 22.30 -13.61 19.66
CA ARG A 163 22.00 -14.66 18.68
C ARG A 163 20.71 -15.43 18.96
N THR A 164 20.44 -15.76 20.22
CA THR A 164 19.20 -16.44 20.61
C THR A 164 17.97 -15.58 20.34
N LEU A 165 18.07 -14.26 20.54
CA LEU A 165 16.97 -13.34 20.28
C LEU A 165 16.71 -13.21 18.77
N TYR A 166 17.76 -13.13 17.97
CA TYR A 166 17.65 -13.19 16.50
C TYR A 166 16.92 -14.47 16.05
N GLN A 167 17.37 -15.64 16.53
CA GLN A 167 16.77 -16.93 16.17
C GLN A 167 15.29 -17.02 16.56
N LEU A 168 14.90 -16.46 17.71
CA LEU A 168 13.51 -16.40 18.13
C LEU A 168 12.64 -15.64 17.12
N PHE A 169 13.08 -14.45 16.69
CA PHE A 169 12.33 -13.66 15.71
C PHE A 169 12.34 -14.31 14.32
N ASP A 170 13.43 -14.94 13.91
CA ASP A 170 13.51 -15.67 12.64
C ASP A 170 12.51 -16.83 12.57
N GLN A 171 12.47 -17.65 13.64
CA GLN A 171 11.51 -18.74 13.77
C GLN A 171 10.07 -18.23 13.85
N LEU A 172 9.83 -17.14 14.57
CA LEU A 172 8.51 -16.52 14.64
C LEU A 172 8.03 -16.07 13.26
N ALA A 173 8.88 -15.40 12.48
CA ALA A 173 8.56 -14.97 11.12
C ALA A 173 8.21 -16.17 10.23
N GLU A 174 8.99 -17.25 10.27
CA GLU A 174 8.69 -18.47 9.50
C GLU A 174 7.33 -19.08 9.87
N VAL A 175 7.00 -19.16 11.16
CA VAL A 175 5.68 -19.62 11.63
C VAL A 175 4.57 -18.70 11.09
N MET A 176 4.76 -17.38 11.17
CA MET A 176 3.78 -16.42 10.67
C MET A 176 3.58 -16.51 9.15
N TYR A 177 4.61 -16.85 8.36
CA TYR A 177 4.47 -17.12 6.93
C TYR A 177 3.60 -18.37 6.65
N LYS A 178 3.75 -19.44 7.44
CA LYS A 178 2.88 -20.63 7.31
C LYS A 178 1.43 -20.29 7.67
N ILE A 179 1.21 -19.55 8.76
CA ILE A 179 -0.13 -19.08 9.18
C ILE A 179 -0.76 -18.22 8.08
N THR A 180 0.02 -17.32 7.47
CA THR A 180 -0.41 -16.54 6.30
C THR A 180 -0.90 -17.45 5.18
N GLY A 181 -0.14 -18.50 4.86
CA GLY A 181 -0.55 -19.50 3.87
C GLY A 181 -1.89 -20.18 4.17
N ILE A 182 -2.23 -20.41 5.44
CA ILE A 182 -3.51 -20.99 5.86
C ILE A 182 -4.63 -19.97 5.67
N VAL A 183 -4.47 -18.75 6.17
CA VAL A 183 -5.47 -17.68 6.04
C VAL A 183 -5.75 -17.35 4.57
N MET A 184 -4.73 -17.40 3.71
CA MET A 184 -4.92 -17.17 2.27
C MET A 184 -5.84 -18.20 1.59
N ARG A 185 -6.04 -19.40 2.15
CA ARG A 185 -7.03 -20.35 1.60
C ARG A 185 -8.46 -19.85 1.77
N PHE A 186 -8.72 -18.96 2.72
CA PHE A 186 -10.01 -18.32 2.95
C PHE A 186 -10.21 -17.08 2.07
N ALA A 187 -9.17 -16.58 1.39
CA ALA A 187 -9.22 -15.35 0.61
C ALA A 187 -10.38 -15.28 -0.40
N PRO A 188 -10.70 -16.33 -1.20
CA PRO A 188 -11.82 -16.26 -2.12
C PRO A 188 -13.16 -15.94 -1.43
N ILE A 189 -13.43 -16.56 -0.28
CA ILE A 189 -14.67 -16.36 0.49
C ILE A 189 -14.68 -14.96 1.11
N GLY A 190 -13.55 -14.52 1.65
CA GLY A 190 -13.39 -13.17 2.19
C GLY A 190 -13.59 -12.09 1.14
N ILE A 191 -12.99 -12.23 -0.04
CA ILE A 191 -13.13 -11.31 -1.17
C ILE A 191 -14.59 -11.20 -1.59
N PHE A 192 -15.31 -12.31 -1.69
CA PHE A 192 -16.73 -12.29 -1.97
C PHE A 192 -17.52 -11.47 -0.93
N GLY A 193 -17.25 -11.71 0.35
CA GLY A 193 -17.86 -10.97 1.47
C GLY A 193 -17.53 -9.47 1.51
N LEU A 194 -16.40 -9.04 0.94
CA LEU A 194 -15.99 -7.63 0.87
C LEU A 194 -16.55 -6.89 -0.36
N ILE A 195 -16.57 -7.57 -1.51
CA ILE A 195 -16.95 -6.96 -2.79
C ILE A 195 -18.47 -6.92 -2.98
N ALA A 196 -19.20 -8.00 -2.67
CA ALA A 196 -20.63 -8.08 -2.98
C ALA A 196 -21.45 -6.99 -2.26
N PRO A 197 -21.26 -6.73 -0.94
CA PRO A 197 -21.96 -5.65 -0.25
C PRO A 197 -21.64 -4.26 -0.81
N THR A 198 -20.38 -4.04 -1.21
CA THR A 198 -19.96 -2.78 -1.82
C THR A 198 -20.74 -2.55 -3.12
N VAL A 199 -20.79 -3.54 -4.02
CA VAL A 199 -21.55 -3.42 -5.27
C VAL A 199 -23.05 -3.25 -5.03
N GLY A 200 -23.62 -3.99 -4.08
CA GLY A 200 -25.04 -3.91 -3.74
C GLY A 200 -25.47 -2.58 -3.12
N GLN A 201 -24.60 -1.94 -2.33
CA GLN A 201 -24.90 -0.68 -1.65
C GLN A 201 -24.79 0.53 -2.57
N TYR A 202 -23.73 0.61 -3.39
CA TYR A 202 -23.46 1.80 -4.20
C TYR A 202 -24.09 1.74 -5.60
N GLY A 203 -24.40 0.54 -6.11
CA GLY A 203 -25.15 0.34 -7.36
C GLY A 203 -24.50 1.03 -8.59
N ILE A 204 -25.29 1.20 -9.66
CA ILE A 204 -24.90 1.94 -10.88
C ILE A 204 -25.24 3.44 -10.76
N SER A 205 -26.23 3.79 -9.92
CA SER A 205 -26.78 5.15 -9.81
C SER A 205 -25.83 6.17 -9.18
N VAL A 206 -25.00 5.77 -8.21
CA VAL A 206 -23.99 6.65 -7.59
C VAL A 206 -22.75 6.79 -8.49
N LEU A 207 -22.48 5.81 -9.35
CA LEU A 207 -21.30 5.80 -10.23
C LEU A 207 -21.45 6.75 -11.41
N TRP A 208 -22.68 6.94 -11.91
CA TRP A 208 -22.92 7.68 -13.14
C TRP A 208 -22.46 9.15 -13.07
N PRO A 209 -22.81 9.94 -12.02
CA PRO A 209 -22.39 11.34 -11.95
C PRO A 209 -20.88 11.52 -11.75
N LEU A 210 -20.23 10.58 -11.05
CA LEU A 210 -18.79 10.68 -10.72
C LEU A 210 -17.93 9.72 -11.55
N LEU A 211 -18.48 9.18 -12.64
CA LEU A 211 -17.79 8.23 -13.50
C LEU A 211 -16.49 8.81 -14.05
N LYS A 212 -16.47 10.11 -14.37
CA LYS A 212 -15.27 10.81 -14.84
C LYS A 212 -14.13 10.76 -13.81
N VAL A 213 -14.42 10.88 -12.50
CA VAL A 213 -13.42 10.78 -11.42
C VAL A 213 -12.84 9.37 -11.37
N ILE A 214 -13.71 8.35 -11.40
CA ILE A 214 -13.31 6.95 -11.38
C ILE A 214 -12.44 6.62 -12.59
N LEU A 215 -12.85 7.05 -13.79
CA LEU A 215 -12.10 6.84 -15.02
C LEU A 215 -10.76 7.57 -15.03
N ALA A 216 -10.71 8.82 -14.57
CA ALA A 216 -9.47 9.57 -14.43
C ALA A 216 -8.49 8.84 -13.50
N LEU A 217 -8.94 8.41 -12.31
CA LEU A 217 -8.09 7.65 -11.40
C LEU A 217 -7.63 6.32 -12.00
N LEU A 218 -8.53 5.56 -12.63
CA LEU A 218 -8.22 4.26 -13.22
C LEU A 218 -7.19 4.39 -14.35
N VAL A 219 -7.40 5.34 -15.26
CA VAL A 219 -6.48 5.59 -16.39
C VAL A 219 -5.14 6.12 -15.88
N GLY A 220 -5.14 7.09 -14.95
CA GLY A 220 -3.92 7.58 -14.32
C GLY A 220 -3.12 6.47 -13.63
N SER A 221 -3.82 5.59 -12.91
CA SER A 221 -3.23 4.41 -12.25
C SER A 221 -2.63 3.44 -13.25
N LEU A 222 -3.33 3.12 -14.34
CA LEU A 222 -2.81 2.25 -15.39
C LEU A 222 -1.58 2.86 -16.08
N VAL A 223 -1.61 4.17 -16.37
CA VAL A 223 -0.47 4.89 -16.92
C VAL A 223 0.73 4.82 -15.96
N HIS A 224 0.52 5.04 -14.67
CA HIS A 224 1.59 4.93 -13.67
C HIS A 224 2.14 3.50 -13.58
N VAL A 225 1.28 2.49 -13.51
CA VAL A 225 1.70 1.08 -13.45
C VAL A 225 2.49 0.67 -14.69
N VAL A 226 2.07 1.08 -15.89
CA VAL A 226 2.74 0.72 -17.13
C VAL A 226 4.02 1.54 -17.35
N LEU A 227 3.97 2.85 -17.18
CA LEU A 227 5.11 3.72 -17.51
C LEU A 227 6.15 3.81 -16.39
N VAL A 228 5.73 3.73 -15.13
CA VAL A 228 6.64 3.84 -13.99
C VAL A 228 7.01 2.46 -13.52
N TYR A 229 6.05 1.62 -13.08
CA TYR A 229 6.41 0.32 -12.50
C TYR A 229 6.97 -0.65 -13.52
N ALA A 230 6.32 -0.86 -14.66
CA ALA A 230 6.83 -1.80 -15.66
C ALA A 230 8.21 -1.36 -16.20
N PHE A 231 8.42 -0.05 -16.35
CA PHE A 231 9.73 0.50 -16.71
C PHE A 231 10.77 0.25 -15.62
N SER A 232 10.48 0.59 -14.36
CA SER A 232 11.39 0.39 -13.23
C SER A 232 11.73 -1.08 -13.04
N VAL A 233 10.75 -1.99 -13.11
CA VAL A 233 10.96 -3.44 -13.02
C VAL A 233 11.87 -3.94 -14.15
N LYS A 234 11.66 -3.47 -15.39
CA LYS A 234 12.46 -3.89 -16.55
C LYS A 234 13.89 -3.34 -16.51
N VAL A 235 14.04 -2.05 -16.27
CA VAL A 235 15.31 -1.31 -16.46
C VAL A 235 16.15 -1.35 -15.19
N LEU A 236 15.54 -1.05 -14.04
CA LEU A 236 16.26 -0.98 -12.76
C LEU A 236 16.24 -2.34 -12.05
N GLY A 237 15.09 -3.02 -12.07
CA GLY A 237 14.89 -4.33 -11.45
C GLY A 237 15.38 -5.53 -12.26
N GLN A 238 15.79 -5.31 -13.53
CA GLN A 238 16.27 -6.34 -14.45
C GLN A 238 15.36 -7.58 -14.56
N MET A 239 14.05 -7.41 -14.34
CA MET A 239 13.06 -8.47 -14.36
C MET A 239 12.06 -8.25 -15.49
N ASN A 240 11.52 -9.34 -16.07
CA ASN A 240 10.45 -9.23 -17.06
C ASN A 240 9.15 -8.71 -16.38
N PRO A 241 8.59 -7.56 -16.79
CA PRO A 241 7.38 -7.01 -16.18
C PRO A 241 6.15 -7.90 -16.31
N ILE A 242 6.06 -8.69 -17.39
CA ILE A 242 4.92 -9.61 -17.58
C ILE A 242 4.93 -10.69 -16.50
N THR A 243 6.11 -11.24 -16.19
CA THR A 243 6.28 -12.20 -15.11
C THR A 243 5.93 -11.54 -13.77
N PHE A 244 6.47 -10.35 -13.51
CA PHE A 244 6.20 -9.58 -12.29
C PHE A 244 4.69 -9.41 -12.03
N PHE A 245 3.95 -8.87 -13.00
CA PHE A 245 2.52 -8.64 -12.85
C PHE A 245 1.75 -9.96 -12.70
N ARG A 246 2.08 -10.98 -13.51
CA ARG A 246 1.39 -12.27 -13.47
C ARG A 246 1.48 -12.94 -12.11
N GLU A 247 2.66 -12.93 -11.49
CA GLU A 247 2.85 -13.55 -10.19
C GLU A 247 2.16 -12.77 -9.05
N LEU A 248 2.01 -11.44 -9.19
CA LEU A 248 1.38 -10.58 -8.18
C LEU A 248 -0.14 -10.43 -8.32
N ILE A 249 -0.79 -10.95 -9.36
CA ILE A 249 -2.26 -10.91 -9.52
C ILE A 249 -3.02 -11.24 -8.22
N PRO A 250 -2.77 -12.36 -7.51
CA PRO A 250 -3.49 -12.65 -6.27
C PRO A 250 -3.29 -11.58 -5.18
N VAL A 251 -2.09 -10.99 -5.07
CA VAL A 251 -1.81 -9.88 -4.14
C VAL A 251 -2.63 -8.65 -4.53
N ILE A 252 -2.63 -8.29 -5.81
CA ILE A 252 -3.41 -7.16 -6.35
C ILE A 252 -4.90 -7.35 -6.04
N MET A 253 -5.45 -8.55 -6.21
CA MET A 253 -6.87 -8.82 -5.97
C MET A 253 -7.25 -8.72 -4.49
N VAL A 254 -6.38 -9.19 -3.59
CA VAL A 254 -6.57 -9.01 -2.16
C VAL A 254 -6.44 -7.52 -1.78
N ALA A 255 -5.49 -6.79 -2.37
CA ALA A 255 -5.32 -5.35 -2.13
C ALA A 255 -6.53 -4.56 -2.61
N PHE A 256 -7.01 -4.87 -3.81
CA PHE A 256 -8.22 -4.31 -4.39
C PHE A 256 -9.43 -4.55 -3.48
N SER A 257 -9.65 -5.77 -3.02
CA SER A 257 -10.84 -6.11 -2.23
C SER A 257 -10.80 -5.59 -0.79
N THR A 258 -9.65 -5.66 -0.14
CA THR A 258 -9.49 -5.28 1.28
C THR A 258 -9.28 -3.78 1.46
N SER A 259 -8.79 -3.08 0.44
CA SER A 259 -8.38 -1.67 0.52
C SER A 259 -7.47 -1.37 1.71
N SER A 260 -6.55 -2.28 2.00
CA SER A 260 -5.55 -2.08 3.04
C SER A 260 -4.19 -2.62 2.60
N SER A 261 -3.23 -1.71 2.36
CA SER A 261 -1.84 -2.07 2.05
C SER A 261 -1.26 -2.90 3.20
N SER A 262 -1.46 -2.43 4.44
CA SER A 262 -1.03 -3.14 5.65
C SER A 262 -1.68 -4.53 5.72
N GLY A 263 -2.98 -4.64 5.44
CA GLY A 263 -3.66 -5.93 5.41
C GLY A 263 -3.12 -6.90 4.36
N THR A 264 -2.60 -6.40 3.24
CA THR A 264 -2.02 -7.25 2.20
C THR A 264 -0.57 -7.63 2.42
N LEU A 265 0.12 -6.93 3.33
CA LEU A 265 1.56 -7.05 3.53
C LEU A 265 2.06 -8.48 3.75
N PRO A 266 1.40 -9.34 4.56
CA PRO A 266 1.82 -10.74 4.70
C PRO A 266 1.86 -11.49 3.36
N MET A 267 0.89 -11.20 2.49
CA MET A 267 0.81 -11.80 1.16
C MET A 267 1.86 -11.22 0.23
N THR A 268 2.08 -9.90 0.27
CA THR A 268 3.09 -9.22 -0.54
C THR A 268 4.49 -9.74 -0.24
N ILE A 269 4.85 -9.92 1.05
CA ILE A 269 6.14 -10.50 1.46
C ILE A 269 6.28 -11.90 0.91
N LYS A 270 5.32 -12.78 1.19
CA LYS A 270 5.35 -14.17 0.75
C LYS A 270 5.50 -14.30 -0.77
N TYR A 271 4.73 -13.55 -1.55
CA TYR A 271 4.79 -13.63 -3.01
C TYR A 271 6.10 -13.03 -3.56
N SER A 272 6.62 -11.98 -2.94
CA SER A 272 7.91 -11.39 -3.35
C SER A 272 9.06 -12.37 -3.14
N GLU A 273 9.06 -13.10 -2.02
CA GLU A 273 10.08 -14.11 -1.72
C GLU A 273 9.91 -15.38 -2.57
N GLU A 274 8.72 -15.99 -2.56
CA GLU A 274 8.51 -17.30 -3.20
C GLU A 274 8.45 -17.21 -4.73
N LYS A 275 7.82 -16.15 -5.28
CA LYS A 275 7.53 -16.01 -6.72
C LYS A 275 8.47 -15.06 -7.44
N LEU A 276 8.76 -13.90 -6.84
CA LEU A 276 9.65 -12.92 -7.45
C LEU A 276 11.14 -13.15 -7.08
N LYS A 277 11.42 -14.06 -6.15
CA LYS A 277 12.79 -14.40 -5.71
C LYS A 277 13.56 -13.20 -5.16
N VAL A 278 12.83 -12.28 -4.52
CA VAL A 278 13.43 -11.19 -3.75
C VAL A 278 14.01 -11.78 -2.46
N PRO A 279 15.28 -11.53 -2.12
CA PRO A 279 15.89 -12.02 -0.89
C PRO A 279 15.14 -11.55 0.35
N ARG A 280 15.04 -12.42 1.36
CA ARG A 280 14.34 -12.14 2.62
C ARG A 280 14.86 -10.90 3.35
N LYS A 281 16.18 -10.67 3.33
CA LYS A 281 16.86 -9.46 3.84
C LYS A 281 16.22 -8.18 3.28
N ILE A 282 15.79 -8.19 2.02
CA ILE A 282 15.25 -7.02 1.32
C ILE A 282 13.72 -6.95 1.46
N SER A 283 13.00 -8.04 1.17
CA SER A 283 11.53 -8.08 1.27
C SER A 283 11.03 -7.75 2.67
N SER A 284 11.72 -8.23 3.71
CA SER A 284 11.34 -8.05 5.10
C SER A 284 11.57 -6.63 5.62
N PHE A 285 12.34 -5.81 4.90
CA PHE A 285 12.57 -4.41 5.20
C PHE A 285 11.75 -3.48 4.30
N VAL A 286 11.89 -3.64 2.98
CA VAL A 286 11.31 -2.75 1.97
C VAL A 286 9.78 -2.77 2.02
N LEU A 287 9.17 -3.95 2.07
CA LEU A 287 7.72 -4.08 1.96
C LEU A 287 6.97 -3.55 3.19
N PRO A 288 7.38 -3.86 4.44
CA PRO A 288 6.72 -3.28 5.60
C PRO A 288 6.85 -1.76 5.68
N LEU A 289 8.00 -1.22 5.30
CA LEU A 289 8.22 0.22 5.22
C LEU A 289 7.30 0.85 4.15
N GLY A 290 7.27 0.26 2.95
CA GLY A 290 6.43 0.68 1.83
C GLY A 290 4.95 0.75 2.18
N ALA A 291 4.41 -0.24 2.90
CA ALA A 291 3.01 -0.28 3.29
C ALA A 291 2.53 0.92 4.14
N THR A 292 3.45 1.77 4.63
CA THR A 292 3.16 2.98 5.41
C THR A 292 3.65 4.28 4.78
N ILE A 293 4.67 4.23 3.90
CA ILE A 293 5.31 5.43 3.32
C ILE A 293 5.01 5.56 1.83
N ASN A 294 4.92 4.44 1.12
CA ASN A 294 4.76 4.38 -0.32
C ASN A 294 3.28 4.36 -0.71
N MET A 295 2.70 5.55 -0.84
CA MET A 295 1.29 5.71 -1.18
C MET A 295 1.06 6.30 -2.56
N ASN A 296 1.71 5.76 -3.59
CA ASN A 296 1.60 6.21 -4.99
C ASN A 296 0.15 6.28 -5.51
N GLY A 297 -0.65 5.24 -5.28
CA GLY A 297 -2.07 5.23 -5.62
C GLY A 297 -2.86 6.29 -4.87
N THR A 298 -2.55 6.53 -3.60
CA THR A 298 -3.14 7.62 -2.84
C THR A 298 -2.75 8.97 -3.42
N ALA A 299 -1.48 9.16 -3.80
CA ALA A 299 -0.97 10.38 -4.42
C ALA A 299 -1.63 10.67 -5.79
N LEU A 300 -1.84 9.63 -6.63
CA LEU A 300 -2.66 9.72 -7.85
C LEU A 300 -4.07 10.20 -7.54
N TYR A 301 -4.72 9.59 -6.54
CA TYR A 301 -6.05 9.99 -6.10
C TYR A 301 -6.10 11.43 -5.60
N GLN A 302 -5.11 11.87 -4.82
CA GLN A 302 -5.02 13.25 -4.36
C GLN A 302 -5.03 14.20 -5.55
N GLY A 303 -4.15 13.98 -6.54
CA GLY A 303 -4.09 14.80 -7.75
C GLY A 303 -5.42 14.84 -8.51
N VAL A 304 -6.09 13.69 -8.66
CA VAL A 304 -7.39 13.62 -9.36
C VAL A 304 -8.50 14.35 -8.58
N CYS A 305 -8.57 14.14 -7.26
CA CYS A 305 -9.63 14.68 -6.42
C CYS A 305 -9.49 16.18 -6.21
N ILE A 306 -8.27 16.68 -6.06
CA ILE A 306 -8.00 18.12 -5.90
C ILE A 306 -8.46 18.89 -7.13
N LEU A 307 -8.13 18.40 -8.33
CA LEU A 307 -8.61 19.03 -9.57
C LEU A 307 -10.11 18.86 -9.78
N PHE A 308 -10.69 17.73 -9.37
CA PHE A 308 -12.14 17.56 -9.37
C PHE A 308 -12.83 18.65 -8.53
N VAL A 309 -12.40 18.83 -7.28
CA VAL A 309 -12.99 19.83 -6.37
C VAL A 309 -12.79 21.23 -6.91
N ALA A 310 -11.58 21.56 -7.38
CA ALA A 310 -11.28 22.86 -7.96
C ALA A 310 -12.19 23.17 -9.17
N GLN A 311 -12.34 22.23 -10.10
CA GLN A 311 -13.22 22.39 -11.26
C GLN A 311 -14.70 22.52 -10.88
N TYR A 312 -15.14 21.75 -9.89
CA TYR A 312 -16.52 21.74 -9.44
C TYR A 312 -16.92 23.08 -8.78
N PHE A 313 -16.06 23.63 -7.93
CA PHE A 313 -16.29 24.95 -7.29
C PHE A 313 -15.83 26.15 -8.13
N GLY A 314 -15.31 25.93 -9.34
CA GLY A 314 -14.81 27.00 -10.20
C GLY A 314 -13.57 27.71 -9.64
N VAL A 315 -12.78 27.03 -8.80
CA VAL A 315 -11.50 27.54 -8.29
C VAL A 315 -10.41 27.22 -9.31
N GLU A 316 -9.69 28.24 -9.77
CA GLU A 316 -8.53 28.05 -10.65
C GLU A 316 -7.30 27.67 -9.82
N LEU A 317 -6.69 26.51 -10.12
CA LEU A 317 -5.42 26.12 -9.52
C LEU A 317 -4.26 26.68 -10.33
N THR A 318 -3.48 27.57 -9.73
CA THR A 318 -2.25 28.08 -10.33
C THR A 318 -1.19 26.98 -10.41
N PHE A 319 -0.14 27.22 -11.21
CA PHE A 319 1.02 26.33 -11.23
C PHE A 319 1.68 26.19 -9.84
N ILE A 320 1.68 27.27 -9.04
CA ILE A 320 2.22 27.25 -7.68
C ILE A 320 1.35 26.37 -6.76
N ASP A 321 0.03 26.42 -6.90
CA ASP A 321 -0.87 25.56 -6.12
C ASP A 321 -0.67 24.09 -6.47
N GLN A 322 -0.52 23.76 -7.75
CA GLN A 322 -0.23 22.39 -8.19
C GLN A 322 1.13 21.89 -7.68
N LEU A 323 2.14 22.75 -7.63
CA LEU A 323 3.43 22.40 -7.03
C LEU A 323 3.31 22.19 -5.52
N THR A 324 2.56 23.05 -4.83
CA THR A 324 2.25 22.90 -3.40
C THR A 324 1.57 21.56 -3.15
N VAL A 325 0.57 21.19 -3.95
CA VAL A 325 -0.12 19.89 -3.88
C VAL A 325 0.84 18.73 -4.04
N VAL A 326 1.75 18.78 -5.03
CA VAL A 326 2.75 17.73 -5.23
C VAL A 326 3.62 17.57 -3.99
N LEU A 327 4.11 18.67 -3.43
CA LEU A 327 4.97 18.65 -2.24
C LEU A 327 4.22 18.20 -0.98
N THR A 328 3.06 18.78 -0.69
CA THR A 328 2.30 18.49 0.53
C THR A 328 1.75 17.07 0.53
N ALA A 329 1.21 16.59 -0.60
CA ALA A 329 0.71 15.21 -0.68
C ALA A 329 1.84 14.17 -0.65
N THR A 330 3.00 14.46 -1.26
CA THR A 330 4.17 13.55 -1.19
C THR A 330 4.73 13.49 0.23
N LEU A 331 4.71 14.59 0.98
CA LEU A 331 5.14 14.57 2.38
C LEU A 331 4.07 13.94 3.29
N ALA A 332 2.79 14.20 3.05
CA ALA A 332 1.69 13.61 3.78
C ALA A 332 1.58 12.09 3.58
N SER A 333 2.11 11.55 2.47
CA SER A 333 2.10 10.11 2.23
C SER A 333 2.97 9.36 3.23
N ILE A 334 3.96 10.05 3.80
CA ILE A 334 4.73 9.57 4.93
C ILE A 334 3.83 9.63 6.17
N GLY A 335 3.48 8.47 6.70
CA GLY A 335 2.74 8.37 7.96
C GLY A 335 1.22 8.32 7.79
N THR A 336 0.71 8.35 6.56
CA THR A 336 -0.67 7.93 6.32
C THR A 336 -0.77 6.43 6.65
N ALA A 337 -1.80 6.03 7.39
CA ALA A 337 -1.98 4.62 7.71
C ALA A 337 -2.47 3.86 6.46
N GLY A 338 -1.92 2.66 6.21
CA GLY A 338 -2.34 1.77 5.11
C GLY A 338 -3.68 1.07 5.37
N VAL A 339 -4.68 1.83 5.83
CA VAL A 339 -6.02 1.37 6.25
C VAL A 339 -7.10 2.00 5.37
N PRO A 340 -8.29 1.38 5.28
CA PRO A 340 -9.36 1.89 4.43
C PRO A 340 -9.73 3.34 4.76
N SER A 341 -10.06 4.12 3.73
CA SER A 341 -10.51 5.52 3.82
C SER A 341 -9.50 6.53 4.40
N ALA A 342 -8.25 6.13 4.67
CA ALA A 342 -7.19 7.07 5.09
C ALA A 342 -6.92 8.17 4.05
N GLY A 343 -7.23 7.91 2.77
CA GLY A 343 -7.07 8.87 1.68
C GLY A 343 -7.95 10.13 1.80
N LEU A 344 -9.14 10.04 2.40
CA LEU A 344 -10.03 11.20 2.60
C LEU A 344 -9.47 12.16 3.66
N ILE A 345 -8.88 11.62 4.73
CA ILE A 345 -8.24 12.41 5.79
C ILE A 345 -7.02 13.16 5.24
N MET A 346 -6.20 12.47 4.45
CA MET A 346 -5.10 13.12 3.75
C MET A 346 -5.60 14.20 2.76
N LEU A 347 -6.72 13.94 2.08
CA LEU A 347 -7.29 14.90 1.13
C LEU A 347 -7.70 16.20 1.80
N SER A 348 -8.30 16.16 3.01
CA SER A 348 -8.59 17.39 3.77
C SER A 348 -7.33 18.19 4.11
N MET A 349 -6.23 17.53 4.46
CA MET A 349 -4.97 18.21 4.74
C MET A 349 -4.45 18.95 3.50
N VAL A 350 -4.40 18.27 2.36
CA VAL A 350 -3.86 18.85 1.12
C VAL A 350 -4.77 19.96 0.60
N MET A 351 -6.09 19.79 0.64
CA MET A 351 -7.05 20.82 0.24
C MET A 351 -6.94 22.09 1.09
N THR A 352 -6.79 21.93 2.41
CA THR A 352 -6.57 23.06 3.33
C THR A 352 -5.29 23.83 2.98
N SER A 353 -4.23 23.12 2.56
CA SER A 353 -2.95 23.75 2.21
C SER A 353 -3.00 24.70 1.01
N ILE A 354 -4.00 24.55 0.14
CA ILE A 354 -4.22 25.39 -1.05
C ILE A 354 -5.57 26.13 -1.01
N GLY A 355 -6.25 26.14 0.14
CA GLY A 355 -7.50 26.87 0.34
C GLY A 355 -8.71 26.35 -0.45
N LEU A 356 -8.75 25.05 -0.79
CA LEU A 356 -9.91 24.46 -1.47
C LEU A 356 -11.08 24.19 -0.49
N PRO A 357 -12.35 24.35 -0.92
CA PRO A 357 -13.53 24.08 -0.09
C PRO A 357 -13.62 22.61 0.31
N LEU A 358 -13.65 22.32 1.62
CA LEU A 358 -13.69 20.95 2.17
C LEU A 358 -15.02 20.24 1.90
N GLU A 359 -16.07 20.99 1.55
CA GLU A 359 -17.37 20.50 1.14
C GLU A 359 -17.27 19.51 -0.03
N GLY A 360 -16.26 19.66 -0.89
CA GLY A 360 -15.99 18.74 -2.01
C GLY A 360 -15.63 17.31 -1.58
N ILE A 361 -15.19 17.11 -0.32
CA ILE A 361 -14.89 15.78 0.22
C ILE A 361 -16.16 14.95 0.36
N ALA A 362 -17.30 15.57 0.70
CA ALA A 362 -18.57 14.87 0.84
C ALA A 362 -19.00 14.21 -0.48
N LEU A 363 -18.75 14.88 -1.62
CA LEU A 363 -19.02 14.35 -2.96
C LEU A 363 -18.17 13.10 -3.25
N LEU A 364 -16.89 13.12 -2.83
CA LEU A 364 -15.95 12.02 -3.07
C LEU A 364 -16.14 10.86 -2.09
N ALA A 365 -16.56 11.14 -0.85
CA ALA A 365 -16.80 10.13 0.19
C ALA A 365 -17.81 9.06 -0.27
N GLY A 366 -18.82 9.45 -1.05
CA GLY A 366 -19.81 8.53 -1.61
C GLY A 366 -19.24 7.48 -2.57
N ILE A 367 -18.09 7.74 -3.19
CA ILE A 367 -17.41 6.83 -4.13
C ILE A 367 -16.02 6.38 -3.65
N ASP A 368 -15.56 6.90 -2.51
CA ASP A 368 -14.20 6.67 -2.00
C ASP A 368 -13.92 5.18 -1.87
N ARG A 369 -14.91 4.39 -1.48
CA ARG A 369 -14.76 2.94 -1.38
C ARG A 369 -14.21 2.31 -2.66
N ILE A 370 -14.62 2.77 -3.84
CA ILE A 370 -14.17 2.25 -5.14
C ILE A 370 -12.80 2.78 -5.50
N LEU A 371 -12.60 4.08 -5.29
CA LEU A 371 -11.30 4.72 -5.51
C LEU A 371 -10.25 4.03 -4.64
N ASP A 372 -10.56 3.71 -3.39
CA ASP A 372 -9.68 3.05 -2.43
C ASP A 372 -9.19 1.68 -2.87
N MET A 373 -10.05 0.90 -3.54
CA MET A 373 -9.67 -0.40 -4.12
C MET A 373 -8.56 -0.22 -5.17
N ILE A 374 -8.70 0.79 -6.03
CA ILE A 374 -7.72 1.11 -7.08
C ILE A 374 -6.42 1.62 -6.44
N ARG A 375 -6.51 2.59 -5.51
CA ARG A 375 -5.35 3.19 -4.83
C ARG A 375 -4.49 2.14 -4.13
N THR A 376 -5.14 1.29 -3.34
CA THR A 376 -4.45 0.26 -2.56
C THR A 376 -3.71 -0.71 -3.47
N SER A 377 -4.32 -1.11 -4.58
CA SER A 377 -3.70 -2.00 -5.57
C SER A 377 -2.41 -1.41 -6.15
N VAL A 378 -2.42 -0.10 -6.45
CA VAL A 378 -1.24 0.61 -6.96
C VAL A 378 -0.16 0.75 -5.88
N ASN A 379 -0.53 1.07 -4.65
CA ASN A 379 0.42 1.16 -3.52
C ASN A 379 1.20 -0.15 -3.34
N VAL A 380 0.48 -1.26 -3.25
CA VAL A 380 1.06 -2.59 -3.03
C VAL A 380 1.92 -3.04 -4.22
N LEU A 381 1.53 -2.70 -5.45
CA LEU A 381 2.37 -2.93 -6.62
C LEU A 381 3.65 -2.08 -6.58
N GLY A 382 3.57 -0.84 -6.10
CA GLY A 382 4.73 0.01 -5.89
C GLY A 382 5.69 -0.57 -4.87
N ASP A 383 5.17 -1.17 -3.79
CA ASP A 383 6.00 -1.82 -2.75
C ASP A 383 6.79 -2.99 -3.34
N ALA A 384 6.10 -3.89 -4.06
CA ALA A 384 6.74 -5.02 -4.71
C ALA A 384 7.71 -4.57 -5.81
N THR A 385 7.38 -3.50 -6.53
CA THR A 385 8.29 -2.89 -7.52
C THR A 385 9.58 -2.42 -6.86
N ALA A 386 9.47 -1.67 -5.76
CA ALA A 386 10.63 -1.19 -5.01
C ALA A 386 11.48 -2.35 -4.50
N ALA A 387 10.87 -3.40 -3.96
CA ALA A 387 11.58 -4.57 -3.49
C ALA A 387 12.41 -5.26 -4.60
N VAL A 388 11.87 -5.37 -5.82
CA VAL A 388 12.60 -5.91 -6.98
C VAL A 388 13.71 -4.96 -7.44
N VAL A 389 13.45 -3.65 -7.50
CA VAL A 389 14.44 -2.64 -7.92
C VAL A 389 15.61 -2.57 -6.95
N VAL A 390 15.31 -2.48 -5.66
CA VAL A 390 16.32 -2.44 -4.60
C VAL A 390 17.10 -3.76 -4.59
N SER A 391 16.44 -4.90 -4.74
CA SER A 391 17.12 -6.20 -4.85
C SER A 391 18.09 -6.30 -6.02
N SER A 392 17.72 -5.78 -7.18
CA SER A 392 18.63 -5.71 -8.33
C SER A 392 19.81 -4.78 -8.06
N SER A 393 19.59 -3.65 -7.38
CA SER A 393 20.67 -2.72 -7.04
C SER A 393 21.66 -3.27 -6.03
N GLU A 394 21.23 -4.06 -5.05
CA GLU A 394 22.14 -4.69 -4.08
C GLU A 394 22.98 -5.79 -4.73
N ARG A 395 22.41 -6.60 -5.64
CA ARG A 395 23.17 -7.64 -6.39
C ARG A 395 24.30 -7.08 -7.27
N ASN A 396 24.15 -5.86 -7.76
CA ASN A 396 25.13 -5.21 -8.62
C ASN A 396 26.14 -4.35 -7.83
N ASN A 397 26.17 -4.46 -6.51
CA ASN A 397 27.07 -3.71 -5.65
C ASN A 397 28.37 -4.51 -5.41
N PRO A 398 29.56 -4.02 -5.84
CA PRO A 398 30.82 -4.79 -5.78
C PRO A 398 31.30 -5.16 -4.36
N SER A 399 30.70 -4.59 -3.31
CA SER A 399 31.02 -4.91 -1.92
C SER A 399 30.46 -6.26 -1.45
N ASP A 400 29.50 -6.83 -2.18
CA ASP A 400 28.75 -8.00 -1.74
C ASP A 400 29.16 -9.28 -2.51
N GLU A 401 30.01 -9.17 -3.54
CA GLU A 401 30.51 -10.32 -4.32
C GLU A 401 31.31 -11.33 -3.46
N GLU A 402 31.90 -10.92 -2.34
CA GLU A 402 32.61 -11.82 -1.41
C GLU A 402 31.67 -12.69 -0.55
N ASP A 403 30.47 -12.19 -0.18
CA ASP A 403 29.54 -12.91 0.70
C ASP A 403 28.64 -13.91 -0.07
N TYR A 404 28.31 -13.63 -1.34
CA TYR A 404 27.48 -14.52 -2.15
C TYR A 404 28.23 -15.78 -2.64
N GLU A 405 29.55 -15.73 -2.81
CA GLU A 405 30.32 -16.94 -3.14
C GLU A 405 30.37 -17.91 -1.96
N GLU A 406 30.41 -17.45 -0.70
CA GLU A 406 30.44 -18.36 0.46
C GLU A 406 29.12 -19.12 0.68
N GLU A 407 27.95 -18.51 0.45
CA GLU A 407 26.65 -19.19 0.59
C GLU A 407 26.44 -20.27 -0.49
N ASP A 408 26.85 -20.03 -1.74
CA ASP A 408 26.73 -21.00 -2.84
C ASP A 408 27.74 -22.17 -2.65
N TYR A 409 28.94 -21.91 -2.11
CA TYR A 409 29.89 -22.96 -1.72
C TYR A 409 29.36 -23.86 -0.59
N ALA A 410 28.59 -23.32 0.35
CA ALA A 410 28.02 -24.09 1.45
C ALA A 410 26.85 -24.99 1.02
N GLU A 411 25.96 -24.52 0.12
CA GLU A 411 24.85 -25.34 -0.40
C GLU A 411 25.33 -26.48 -1.32
N VAL A 412 26.41 -26.28 -2.08
CA VAL A 412 26.92 -27.31 -3.01
C VAL A 412 27.75 -28.40 -2.33
N HIS A 413 28.41 -28.10 -1.21
CA HIS A 413 29.33 -29.04 -0.55
C HIS A 413 28.79 -29.71 0.71
N TYR A 414 27.70 -29.20 1.31
CA TYR A 414 27.14 -29.74 2.55
C TYR A 414 25.64 -30.08 2.49
N GLY A 415 25.02 -30.03 1.30
CA GLY A 415 23.63 -30.42 1.04
C GLY A 415 23.41 -31.92 0.77
#